data_AF-A0A1R3IIP5-F1
#
_entry.id   AF-A0A1R3IIP5-F1
#
_cell.length_a   1.000
_cell.length_b   1.000
_cell.length_c   1.000
_cell.angle_alpha   90.00
_cell.angle_beta   90.00
_cell.angle_gamma   90.00
#
_symmetry.space_group_name_H-M   'P 1'
#
loop_
_entity.id
_entity.type
_entity.pdbx_description
1 polymer ?
#
loop_
_entity_poly.entity_id
_entity_poly.type
_entity_poly.pdbx_seq_one_letter_code
_entity_poly.pdbx_strand_id
1 'polypeptide(L)'
;MARTGGLPTILEESESPKMVQELGPLQINEKIDHKSHMAEIQKVYKSYSDKMKKLDILNSQTMHAISLLQLKDSVQSSTSGKSSAPTIKSLCSQNAWPFIKQRKHEADPATKLIRDLQKDFETVYVGQICLSWEILHWQFEKVKDLLECDSHGTRQFNQVAGEFQLFQVLVQRFLENEPFQARPRVENYVKNRSSVRHFLQVPVIKDDCSKKYKTGDGEEDAAVSIEMLTDTIEESMHVFWEFIKADKEESNAISKTPQQAQVAPHDPIDLELLIDVRTDLQKKERRLKEIQRSSNCIIKKFQRQHKGNNNPLDQALFIAQVELKLVSRVLSMLKIYSAEKQNRDQSPPVLLGFGLVLSFDVNIIPIQDKTYKPFSLRHHAAAALTVPEAEAAPPNSKMVQRLTYRTRHSYATKSNQHRVVKTPGGKLVYQTTKKRASGPKCPVTGKRIQGIPHLRPAEYKRSRLPRNRRTVNRAYGGVLSGSAVRERIIRAFLVEEQKIVKKVLKIQKAKEKLASKS
;
A
#
# COMPACT_ATOMS: atom_id res chain seq x y z
N MET A 1 -51.19 -81.33 12.82
CA MET A 1 -50.73 -80.68 11.58
C MET A 1 -49.28 -80.22 11.82
N ALA A 2 -48.28 -81.09 11.70
CA ALA A 2 -47.63 -81.57 10.47
C ALA A 2 -46.73 -80.51 9.78
N ARG A 3 -45.41 -80.78 9.83
CA ARG A 3 -44.28 -80.50 8.90
C ARG A 3 -43.12 -79.72 9.54
N THR A 4 -42.05 -80.34 10.05
CA THR A 4 -40.90 -81.07 9.43
C THR A 4 -39.87 -80.21 8.70
N GLY A 5 -38.59 -80.41 9.08
CA GLY A 5 -37.36 -80.11 8.32
C GLY A 5 -36.52 -79.02 8.99
N GLY A 6 -35.38 -79.25 9.63
CA GLY A 6 -34.32 -80.22 9.36
C GLY A 6 -33.07 -79.43 8.92
N LEU A 7 -32.05 -79.36 9.78
CA LEU A 7 -30.73 -78.82 9.45
C LEU A 7 -30.10 -79.59 8.27
N PRO A 8 -29.23 -78.93 7.50
CA PRO A 8 -27.89 -79.53 7.37
C PRO A 8 -26.74 -78.53 7.52
N THR A 9 -25.77 -78.98 8.30
CA THR A 9 -24.37 -78.58 8.37
C THR A 9 -23.67 -78.64 7.01
N ILE A 10 -23.02 -77.55 6.59
CA ILE A 10 -21.98 -77.46 5.53
C ILE A 10 -21.18 -76.17 5.83
N LEU A 11 -19.87 -76.02 5.75
CA LEU A 11 -18.66 -76.85 5.72
C LEU A 11 -17.54 -75.79 5.88
N GLU A 12 -16.57 -76.00 6.77
CA GLU A 12 -15.40 -75.12 6.87
C GLU A 12 -14.58 -75.24 5.59
N GLU A 13 -14.56 -74.17 4.79
CA GLU A 13 -13.55 -73.96 3.76
C GLU A 13 -12.89 -72.61 3.99
N SER A 14 -11.68 -72.70 4.54
CA SER A 14 -10.68 -71.67 4.64
C SER A 14 -10.21 -71.23 3.26
N GLU A 15 -10.70 -70.10 2.77
CA GLU A 15 -10.08 -69.34 1.68
C GLU A 15 -9.41 -68.09 2.24
N SER A 16 -8.08 -68.16 2.36
CA SER A 16 -7.23 -67.00 2.55
C SER A 16 -7.30 -66.09 1.31
N PRO A 17 -7.67 -64.80 1.43
CA PRO A 17 -7.48 -63.87 0.33
C PRO A 17 -5.99 -63.55 0.24
N LYS A 18 -5.44 -63.82 -0.94
CA LYS A 18 -4.11 -63.42 -1.42
C LYS A 18 -3.80 -61.97 -1.06
N MET A 19 -2.52 -61.72 -0.74
CA MET A 19 -1.88 -60.42 -0.61
C MET A 19 -2.59 -59.33 -1.41
N VAL A 20 -3.29 -58.44 -0.71
CA VAL A 20 -3.58 -57.12 -1.25
C VAL A 20 -2.24 -56.43 -1.39
N GLN A 21 -1.81 -56.32 -2.65
CA GLN A 21 -0.72 -55.45 -3.07
C GLN A 21 -0.97 -54.09 -2.44
N GLU A 22 -0.05 -53.69 -1.58
CA GLU A 22 -0.04 -52.41 -0.87
C GLU A 22 -0.23 -51.30 -1.90
N LEU A 23 -1.46 -50.79 -2.01
CA LEU A 23 -1.74 -49.59 -2.80
C LEU A 23 -0.97 -48.47 -2.10
N GLY A 24 0.16 -48.07 -2.69
CA GLY A 24 0.95 -46.95 -2.23
C GLY A 24 0.09 -45.67 -2.07
N PRO A 25 0.48 -44.75 -1.19
CA PRO A 25 -0.33 -43.58 -0.86
C PRO A 25 -0.57 -42.68 -2.09
N LEU A 26 -1.84 -42.63 -2.52
CA LEU A 26 -2.58 -41.61 -3.26
C LEU A 26 -1.79 -40.49 -4.02
N GLN A 27 -1.34 -40.77 -5.25
CA GLN A 27 -0.90 -39.74 -6.24
C GLN A 27 -2.04 -38.85 -6.79
N ILE A 28 -3.29 -39.08 -6.38
CA ILE A 28 -4.47 -38.39 -6.93
C ILE A 28 -4.65 -36.99 -6.31
N ASN A 29 -4.21 -36.78 -5.06
CA ASN A 29 -4.37 -35.50 -4.37
C ASN A 29 -3.38 -34.41 -4.87
N GLU A 30 -2.13 -34.77 -5.18
CA GLU A 30 -1.08 -33.82 -5.62
C GLU A 30 -1.42 -33.18 -6.99
N LYS A 31 -2.00 -33.96 -7.92
CA LYS A 31 -2.42 -33.44 -9.23
C LYS A 31 -3.63 -32.49 -9.15
N ILE A 32 -4.54 -32.72 -8.20
CA ILE A 32 -5.68 -31.83 -7.96
C ILE A 32 -5.20 -30.52 -7.33
N ASP A 33 -4.23 -30.60 -6.41
CA ASP A 33 -3.66 -29.43 -5.74
C ASP A 33 -2.88 -28.53 -6.71
N HIS A 34 -1.98 -29.08 -7.53
CA HIS A 34 -1.23 -28.30 -8.51
C HIS A 34 -2.12 -27.56 -9.52
N LYS A 35 -3.18 -28.21 -10.02
CA LYS A 35 -4.14 -27.56 -10.94
C LYS A 35 -4.87 -26.40 -10.26
N SER A 36 -5.15 -26.53 -8.96
CA SER A 36 -5.72 -25.47 -8.14
C SER A 36 -4.76 -24.29 -7.99
N HIS A 37 -3.49 -24.54 -7.64
CA HIS A 37 -2.44 -23.53 -7.55
C HIS A 37 -2.23 -22.78 -8.88
N MET A 38 -2.18 -23.50 -10.01
CA MET A 38 -2.07 -22.89 -11.33
C MET A 38 -3.26 -22.00 -11.66
N ALA A 39 -4.49 -22.42 -11.31
CA ALA A 39 -5.68 -21.60 -11.53
C ALA A 39 -5.67 -20.34 -10.66
N GLU A 40 -5.16 -20.42 -9.42
CA GLU A 40 -4.98 -19.27 -8.54
C GLU A 40 -3.97 -18.28 -9.14
N ILE A 41 -2.81 -18.76 -9.59
CA ILE A 41 -1.78 -17.96 -10.27
C ILE A 41 -2.36 -17.22 -11.47
N GLN A 42 -3.07 -17.93 -12.34
CA GLN A 42 -3.69 -17.30 -13.51
C GLN A 42 -4.72 -16.24 -13.12
N LYS A 43 -5.49 -16.46 -12.06
CA LYS A 43 -6.50 -15.51 -11.57
C LYS A 43 -5.87 -14.24 -11.01
N VAL A 44 -4.85 -14.37 -10.15
CA VAL A 44 -4.15 -13.21 -9.57
C VAL A 44 -3.38 -12.45 -10.66
N TYR A 45 -2.70 -13.17 -11.56
CA TYR A 45 -1.98 -12.57 -12.68
C TYR A 45 -2.92 -11.81 -13.63
N LYS A 46 -4.12 -12.31 -13.89
CA LYS A 46 -5.13 -11.59 -14.68
C LYS A 46 -5.48 -10.23 -14.05
N SER A 47 -5.69 -10.20 -12.73
CA SER A 47 -5.92 -8.94 -11.99
C SER A 47 -4.73 -7.98 -12.13
N TYR A 48 -3.50 -8.47 -11.97
CA TYR A 48 -2.28 -7.68 -12.18
C TYR A 48 -2.18 -7.13 -13.61
N SER A 49 -2.38 -7.98 -14.63
CA SER A 49 -2.34 -7.58 -16.04
C SER A 49 -3.36 -6.50 -16.35
N ASP A 50 -4.58 -6.61 -15.81
CA ASP A 50 -5.63 -5.62 -16.00
C ASP A 50 -5.30 -4.28 -15.31
N LYS A 51 -4.67 -4.29 -14.13
CA LYS A 51 -4.18 -3.08 -13.47
C LYS A 51 -3.04 -2.43 -14.27
N MET A 52 -2.10 -3.23 -14.76
CA MET A 52 -0.97 -2.75 -15.57
C MET A 52 -1.45 -2.10 -16.88
N LYS A 53 -2.38 -2.76 -17.59
CA LYS A 53 -3.00 -2.22 -18.81
C LYS A 53 -3.70 -0.89 -18.58
N LYS A 54 -4.37 -0.69 -17.44
CA LYS A 54 -5.00 0.61 -17.11
C LYS A 54 -3.96 1.73 -17.02
N LEU A 55 -2.81 1.45 -16.41
CA LEU A 55 -1.72 2.41 -16.32
C LEU A 55 -1.07 2.65 -17.70
N ASP A 56 -0.97 1.62 -18.54
CA ASP A 56 -0.49 1.76 -19.93
C ASP A 56 -1.42 2.63 -20.78
N ILE A 57 -2.74 2.47 -20.63
CA ILE A 57 -3.73 3.31 -21.30
C ILE A 57 -3.58 4.76 -20.84
N LEU A 58 -3.47 5.00 -19.53
CA LEU A 58 -3.27 6.34 -18.98
C LEU A 58 -1.99 6.96 -19.55
N ASN A 59 -0.87 6.22 -19.54
CA ASN A 59 0.39 6.66 -20.11
C ASN A 59 0.27 7.06 -21.59
N SER A 60 -0.39 6.22 -22.40
CA SER A 60 -0.61 6.45 -23.82
C SER A 60 -1.46 7.70 -24.06
N GLN A 61 -2.55 7.86 -23.30
CA GLN A 61 -3.43 9.03 -23.37
C GLN A 61 -2.69 10.32 -23.01
N THR A 62 -1.90 10.30 -21.93
CA THR A 62 -1.10 11.46 -21.49
C THR A 62 -0.03 11.82 -22.53
N MET A 63 0.66 10.83 -23.10
CA MET A 63 1.64 11.05 -24.19
C MET A 63 0.99 11.72 -25.42
N HIS A 64 -0.18 11.23 -25.86
CA HIS A 64 -0.91 11.81 -26.97
C HIS A 64 -1.41 13.23 -26.66
N ALA A 65 -1.90 13.48 -25.45
CA ALA A 65 -2.34 14.81 -25.02
C ALA A 65 -1.19 15.83 -25.02
N ILE A 66 -0.03 15.46 -24.48
CA ILE A 66 1.17 16.32 -24.49
C ILE A 66 1.62 16.59 -25.93
N SER A 67 1.68 15.57 -26.78
CA SER A 67 2.08 15.73 -28.17
C SER A 67 1.14 16.68 -28.93
N LEU A 68 -0.17 16.59 -28.70
CA LEU A 68 -1.17 17.49 -29.30
C LEU A 68 -0.98 18.94 -28.84
N LEU A 69 -0.70 19.16 -27.55
CA LEU A 69 -0.44 20.49 -27.00
C LEU A 69 0.84 21.09 -27.59
N GLN A 70 1.92 20.31 -27.68
CA GLN A 70 3.19 20.75 -28.26
C GLN A 70 3.06 21.11 -29.75
N LEU A 71 2.25 20.38 -30.52
CA LEU A 71 1.96 20.71 -31.92
C LEU A 71 1.17 22.02 -32.05
N LYS A 72 0.24 22.28 -31.13
CA LYS A 72 -0.57 23.51 -31.14
C LYS A 72 0.28 24.76 -30.87
N ASP A 73 1.25 24.66 -29.96
CA ASP A 73 2.20 25.74 -29.68
C ASP A 73 3.16 25.98 -30.86
N SER A 74 3.58 24.90 -31.55
CA SER A 74 4.40 24.98 -32.76
C SER A 74 3.67 25.69 -33.92
N VAL A 75 2.38 25.41 -34.13
CA VAL A 75 1.56 26.04 -35.19
C VAL A 75 1.19 27.49 -34.86
N GLN A 76 1.04 27.86 -33.57
CA GLN A 76 0.81 29.26 -33.19
C GLN A 76 2.07 30.12 -33.37
N SER A 77 3.27 29.55 -33.20
CA SER A 77 4.52 30.26 -33.47
C SER A 77 4.76 30.58 -34.96
N SER A 78 4.17 29.81 -35.88
CA SER A 78 4.35 29.97 -37.34
C SER A 78 3.33 30.91 -38.01
N THR A 79 2.33 31.41 -37.29
CA THR A 79 1.31 32.34 -37.84
C THR A 79 1.56 33.82 -37.53
N SER A 80 2.67 34.16 -36.86
CA SER A 80 3.14 35.55 -36.78
C SER A 80 4.04 35.88 -37.99
N GLY A 81 3.42 36.36 -39.06
CA GLY A 81 4.11 36.70 -40.31
C GLY A 81 4.87 38.02 -40.27
N LYS A 82 6.16 37.96 -40.65
CA LYS A 82 6.85 38.81 -41.62
C LYS A 82 6.92 40.33 -41.36
N SER A 83 8.13 40.82 -41.04
CA SER A 83 8.68 42.02 -41.69
C SER A 83 10.20 41.86 -41.87
N SER A 84 10.63 41.92 -43.12
CA SER A 84 12.02 41.87 -43.58
C SER A 84 12.61 43.26 -43.75
N ALA A 85 13.79 43.53 -43.18
CA ALA A 85 14.97 44.04 -43.90
C ALA A 85 16.16 44.28 -42.92
N PRO A 86 17.42 44.10 -43.37
CA PRO A 86 18.60 44.06 -42.49
C PRO A 86 19.40 45.37 -42.51
N THR A 87 20.02 45.80 -41.41
CA THR A 87 21.15 46.76 -41.43
C THR A 87 22.01 46.65 -40.15
N ILE A 88 23.22 46.14 -40.36
CA ILE A 88 24.55 46.52 -39.82
C ILE A 88 24.76 46.66 -38.29
N LYS A 89 25.81 45.95 -37.86
CA LYS A 89 26.47 45.83 -36.54
C LYS A 89 26.75 47.17 -35.83
N SER A 90 26.66 47.18 -34.50
CA SER A 90 27.71 47.81 -33.66
C SER A 90 27.85 47.15 -32.29
N LEU A 91 29.10 46.87 -31.90
CA LEU A 91 29.52 46.57 -30.54
C LEU A 91 29.21 47.76 -29.62
N CYS A 92 28.79 47.54 -28.38
CA CYS A 92 29.66 47.59 -27.20
C CYS A 92 28.86 47.43 -25.91
N SER A 93 29.60 47.10 -24.87
CA SER A 93 29.21 46.55 -23.57
C SER A 93 28.93 47.59 -22.48
N GLN A 94 28.42 47.06 -21.37
CA GLN A 94 28.52 47.53 -19.98
C GLN A 94 27.48 48.54 -19.45
N ASN A 95 26.67 47.98 -18.56
CA ASN A 95 26.35 48.49 -17.22
C ASN A 95 25.70 49.88 -17.12
N ALA A 96 24.39 49.90 -16.90
CA ALA A 96 23.80 50.37 -15.65
C ALA A 96 22.27 50.21 -15.70
N TRP A 97 21.68 49.64 -14.65
CA TRP A 97 20.50 50.12 -13.91
C TRP A 97 19.90 48.99 -13.05
N PRO A 98 19.91 49.10 -11.71
CA PRO A 98 19.02 48.37 -10.83
C PRO A 98 17.67 49.10 -10.75
N PHE A 99 16.59 48.38 -10.40
CA PHE A 99 15.20 48.85 -10.24
C PHE A 99 14.29 48.78 -11.48
N ILE A 100 13.99 47.56 -11.93
CA ILE A 100 12.67 47.22 -12.47
C ILE A 100 12.09 46.12 -11.59
N LYS A 101 10.96 46.42 -10.95
CA LYS A 101 10.12 45.45 -10.24
C LYS A 101 9.92 44.24 -11.15
N GLN A 102 10.42 43.08 -10.72
CA GLN A 102 10.13 41.78 -11.31
C GLN A 102 8.61 41.59 -11.35
N ARG A 103 7.99 41.92 -12.49
CA ARG A 103 6.63 41.48 -12.81
C ARG A 103 6.70 39.97 -12.92
N LYS A 104 6.00 39.27 -12.02
CA LYS A 104 5.79 37.82 -12.12
C LYS A 104 5.20 37.53 -13.50
N HIS A 105 5.95 36.81 -14.34
CA HIS A 105 5.39 36.21 -15.54
C HIS A 105 4.50 35.06 -15.07
N GLU A 106 3.19 35.26 -15.14
CA GLU A 106 2.20 34.20 -14.97
C GLU A 106 2.41 33.20 -16.11
N ALA A 107 2.65 31.93 -15.79
CA ALA A 107 2.95 30.91 -16.79
C ALA A 107 1.76 30.73 -17.74
N ASP A 108 2.03 30.64 -19.04
CA ASP A 108 1.03 30.35 -20.07
C ASP A 108 0.18 29.13 -19.65
N PRO A 109 -1.16 29.19 -19.66
CA PRO A 109 -2.03 28.08 -19.32
C PRO A 109 -1.65 26.75 -20.02
N ALA A 110 -1.14 26.79 -21.26
CA ALA A 110 -0.68 25.60 -21.98
C ALA A 110 0.54 24.94 -21.29
N THR A 111 1.54 25.74 -20.88
CA THR A 111 2.73 25.24 -20.17
C THR A 111 2.40 24.68 -18.78
N LYS A 112 1.37 25.22 -18.11
CA LYS A 112 0.85 24.66 -16.86
C LYS A 112 0.20 23.29 -17.09
N LEU A 113 -0.62 23.16 -18.13
CA LEU A 113 -1.27 21.89 -18.49
C LEU A 113 -0.24 20.81 -18.87
N ILE A 114 0.80 21.15 -19.64
CA ILE A 114 1.87 20.20 -19.98
C ILE A 114 2.59 19.73 -18.71
N ARG A 115 2.92 20.63 -17.78
CA ARG A 115 3.54 20.25 -16.49
C ARG A 115 2.64 19.37 -15.64
N ASP A 116 1.33 19.61 -15.65
CA ASP A 116 0.37 18.79 -14.92
C ASP A 116 0.26 17.38 -15.51
N LEU A 117 0.21 17.27 -16.84
CA LEU A 117 0.26 15.98 -17.55
C LEU A 117 1.59 15.24 -17.33
N GLN A 118 2.71 15.96 -17.23
CA GLN A 118 4.01 15.35 -16.88
C GLN A 118 4.02 14.73 -15.46
N LYS A 119 3.25 15.27 -14.51
CA LYS A 119 3.11 14.68 -13.16
C LYS A 119 2.27 13.39 -13.18
N ASP A 120 1.35 13.26 -14.12
CA ASP A 120 0.59 12.01 -14.29
C ASP A 120 1.54 10.87 -14.69
N PHE A 121 2.63 11.13 -15.42
CA PHE A 121 3.67 10.13 -15.69
C PHE A 121 4.34 9.62 -14.43
N GLU A 122 4.56 10.48 -13.43
CA GLU A 122 5.12 10.05 -12.15
C GLU A 122 4.17 9.12 -11.40
N THR A 123 2.86 9.40 -11.46
CA THR A 123 1.84 8.53 -10.87
C THR A 123 1.79 7.18 -11.57
N VAL A 124 1.85 7.16 -12.90
CA VAL A 124 1.92 5.94 -13.72
C VAL A 124 3.18 5.14 -13.37
N TYR A 125 4.35 5.78 -13.39
CA TYR A 125 5.64 5.15 -13.11
C TYR A 125 5.68 4.49 -11.73
N VAL A 126 5.34 5.25 -10.68
CA VAL A 126 5.31 4.72 -9.30
C VAL A 126 4.30 3.59 -9.17
N GLY A 127 3.11 3.74 -9.78
CA GLY A 127 2.09 2.69 -9.78
C GLY A 127 2.56 1.40 -10.45
N GLN A 128 3.25 1.50 -11.60
CA GLN A 128 3.75 0.35 -12.33
C GLN A 128 4.85 -0.37 -11.57
N ILE A 129 5.79 0.35 -10.96
CA ILE A 129 6.83 -0.27 -10.12
C ILE A 129 6.21 -0.99 -8.92
N CYS A 130 5.25 -0.37 -8.22
CA CYS A 130 4.59 -1.01 -7.09
C CYS A 130 3.86 -2.30 -7.52
N LEU A 131 3.14 -2.28 -8.63
CA LEU A 131 2.45 -3.47 -9.14
C LEU A 131 3.42 -4.57 -9.57
N SER A 132 4.53 -4.20 -10.20
CA SER A 132 5.57 -5.16 -10.62
C SER A 132 6.23 -5.81 -9.41
N TRP A 133 6.50 -5.06 -8.33
CA TRP A 133 6.99 -5.64 -7.08
C TRP A 133 5.97 -6.59 -6.46
N GLU A 134 4.71 -6.14 -6.32
CA GLU A 134 3.63 -6.91 -5.70
C GLU A 134 3.49 -8.28 -6.35
N ILE A 135 3.42 -8.32 -7.69
CA ILE A 135 3.27 -9.59 -8.41
C ILE A 135 4.55 -10.43 -8.40
N LEU A 136 5.74 -9.81 -8.43
CA LEU A 136 7.02 -10.52 -8.44
C LEU A 136 7.24 -11.25 -7.11
N HIS A 137 7.05 -10.53 -5.99
CA HIS A 137 7.12 -11.10 -4.66
C HIS A 137 6.03 -12.17 -4.44
N TRP A 138 4.80 -11.92 -4.89
CA TRP A 138 3.72 -12.90 -4.79
C TRP A 138 4.02 -14.18 -5.57
N GLN A 139 4.53 -14.05 -6.80
CA GLN A 139 4.91 -15.19 -7.63
C GLN A 139 6.08 -15.97 -7.04
N PHE A 140 7.07 -15.28 -6.44
CA PHE A 140 8.18 -15.94 -5.74
C PHE A 140 7.70 -16.83 -4.59
N GLU A 141 6.80 -16.33 -3.74
CA GLU A 141 6.20 -17.13 -2.66
C GLU A 141 5.39 -18.31 -3.23
N LYS A 142 4.68 -18.10 -4.35
CA LYS A 142 3.93 -19.18 -5.00
C LYS A 142 4.81 -20.25 -5.63
N VAL A 143 5.99 -19.91 -6.16
CA VAL A 143 6.93 -20.94 -6.66
C VAL A 143 7.46 -21.78 -5.52
N LYS A 144 7.69 -21.22 -4.33
CA LYS A 144 8.06 -22.01 -3.15
C LYS A 144 6.95 -22.99 -2.75
N ASP A 145 5.69 -22.54 -2.73
CA ASP A 145 4.55 -23.44 -2.48
C ASP A 145 4.49 -24.58 -3.51
N LEU A 146 4.77 -24.27 -4.78
CA LEU A 146 4.80 -25.26 -5.86
C LEU A 146 6.00 -26.22 -5.77
N LEU A 147 7.15 -25.74 -5.28
CA LEU A 147 8.34 -26.54 -5.03
C LEU A 147 8.07 -27.61 -3.97
N GLU A 148 7.32 -27.27 -2.92
CA GLU A 148 6.88 -28.24 -1.90
C GLU A 148 5.94 -29.31 -2.46
N CYS A 149 5.22 -29.00 -3.56
CA CYS A 149 4.27 -29.91 -4.21
C CYS A 149 4.90 -30.79 -5.31
N ASP A 150 6.08 -30.46 -5.84
CA ASP A 150 6.73 -31.20 -6.93
C ASP A 150 7.78 -32.19 -6.40
N SER A 151 7.33 -33.23 -5.71
CA SER A 151 8.18 -34.28 -5.12
C SER A 151 8.98 -35.10 -6.14
N HIS A 152 8.67 -34.96 -7.44
CA HIS A 152 9.25 -35.77 -8.52
C HIS A 152 9.96 -34.95 -9.62
N GLY A 153 10.00 -33.61 -9.54
CA GLY A 153 10.71 -32.75 -10.49
C GLY A 153 10.28 -32.96 -11.95
N THR A 154 9.01 -33.30 -12.17
CA THR A 154 8.54 -33.76 -13.48
C THR A 154 8.13 -32.65 -14.44
N ARG A 155 8.05 -31.41 -13.94
CA ARG A 155 7.54 -30.24 -14.65
C ARG A 155 8.69 -29.39 -15.18
N GLN A 156 8.44 -28.72 -16.30
CA GLN A 156 9.42 -27.91 -17.01
C GLN A 156 8.92 -26.49 -17.14
N PHE A 157 9.84 -25.52 -17.00
CA PHE A 157 9.51 -24.09 -16.99
C PHE A 157 10.41 -23.28 -17.93
N ASN A 158 10.86 -23.89 -19.03
CA ASN A 158 11.80 -23.31 -19.99
C ASN A 158 11.27 -22.00 -20.57
N GLN A 159 10.00 -21.96 -20.98
CA GLN A 159 9.43 -20.75 -21.57
C GLN A 159 9.42 -19.61 -20.55
N VAL A 160 8.93 -19.88 -19.34
CA VAL A 160 8.80 -18.89 -18.28
C VAL A 160 10.17 -18.39 -17.81
N ALA A 161 11.14 -19.29 -17.69
CA ALA A 161 12.51 -18.92 -17.34
C ALA A 161 13.12 -17.98 -18.40
N GLY A 162 12.92 -18.26 -19.69
CA GLY A 162 13.33 -17.35 -20.77
C GLY A 162 12.64 -15.99 -20.70
N GLU A 163 11.35 -15.95 -20.34
CA GLU A 163 10.62 -14.69 -20.14
C GLU A 163 11.18 -13.89 -18.94
N PHE A 164 11.57 -14.55 -17.85
CA PHE A 164 12.20 -13.89 -16.69
C PHE A 164 13.61 -13.38 -17.02
N GLN A 165 14.39 -14.15 -17.77
CA GLN A 165 15.68 -13.68 -18.27
C GLN A 165 15.53 -12.43 -19.15
N LEU A 166 14.54 -12.42 -20.06
CA LEU A 166 14.23 -11.23 -20.85
C LEU A 166 13.84 -10.04 -19.95
N PHE A 167 13.03 -10.27 -18.92
CA PHE A 167 12.70 -9.24 -17.93
C PHE A 167 13.95 -8.66 -17.26
N GLN A 168 14.87 -9.52 -16.81
CA GLN A 168 16.14 -9.09 -16.20
C GLN A 168 16.97 -8.24 -17.16
N VAL A 169 17.17 -8.72 -18.39
CA VAL A 169 17.94 -8.02 -19.43
C VAL A 169 17.34 -6.66 -19.76
N LEU A 170 16.02 -6.56 -19.87
CA LEU A 170 15.35 -5.28 -20.14
C LEU A 170 15.57 -4.27 -19.01
N VAL A 171 15.52 -4.71 -17.75
CA VAL A 171 15.76 -3.85 -16.57
C VAL A 171 17.22 -3.42 -16.49
N GLN A 172 18.16 -4.35 -16.65
CA GLN A 172 19.60 -4.05 -16.63
C GLN A 172 19.99 -3.10 -17.76
N ARG A 173 19.54 -3.38 -19.00
CA ARG A 173 19.78 -2.52 -20.15
C ARG A 173 19.21 -1.11 -19.94
N PHE A 174 18.07 -0.97 -19.26
CA PHE A 174 17.56 0.35 -18.92
C PHE A 174 18.52 1.09 -17.98
N LEU A 175 19.01 0.43 -16.92
CA LEU A 175 19.94 1.02 -15.95
C LEU A 175 21.29 1.40 -16.55
N GLU A 176 21.81 0.58 -17.47
CA GLU A 176 23.05 0.87 -18.19
C GLU A 176 22.91 2.09 -19.11
N ASN A 177 21.75 2.26 -19.75
CA ASN A 177 21.51 3.35 -20.69
C ASN A 177 21.10 4.66 -20.01
N GLU A 178 20.52 4.59 -18.81
CA GLU A 178 20.06 5.75 -18.04
C GLU A 178 21.11 6.87 -17.89
N PRO A 179 22.37 6.63 -17.48
CA PRO A 179 23.35 7.69 -17.29
C PRO A 179 23.72 8.44 -18.58
N PHE A 180 23.47 7.85 -19.75
CA PHE A 180 23.75 8.47 -21.05
C PHE A 180 22.57 9.28 -21.60
N GLN A 181 21.41 9.22 -20.95
CA GLN A 181 20.21 9.94 -21.38
C GLN A 181 20.09 11.26 -20.62
N ALA A 182 20.13 12.39 -21.35
CA ALA A 182 20.07 13.74 -20.78
C ALA A 182 18.68 14.15 -20.23
N ARG A 183 17.75 13.21 -20.05
CA ARG A 183 16.35 13.44 -19.65
C ARG A 183 16.04 12.85 -18.27
N PRO A 184 15.00 13.34 -17.57
CA PRO A 184 14.55 12.75 -16.30
C PRO A 184 14.21 11.26 -16.43
N ARG A 185 14.48 10.49 -15.37
CA ARG A 185 14.27 9.03 -15.32
C ARG A 185 12.86 8.62 -15.74
N VAL A 186 11.84 9.34 -15.24
CA VAL A 186 10.42 9.05 -15.51
C VAL A 186 10.09 9.22 -17.00
N GLU A 187 10.62 10.25 -17.66
CA GLU A 187 10.41 10.45 -19.09
C GLU A 187 11.08 9.36 -19.93
N ASN A 188 12.31 8.98 -19.55
CA ASN A 188 13.02 7.87 -20.19
C ASN A 188 12.26 6.56 -20.03
N TYR A 189 11.74 6.30 -18.83
CA TYR A 189 10.91 5.14 -18.55
C TYR A 189 9.66 5.10 -19.45
N VAL A 190 8.89 6.20 -19.52
CA VAL A 190 7.67 6.30 -20.32
C VAL A 190 7.94 6.05 -21.79
N LYS A 191 9.04 6.62 -22.32
CA LYS A 191 9.47 6.40 -23.71
C LYS A 191 9.83 4.94 -23.95
N ASN A 192 10.65 4.35 -23.09
CA ASN A 192 11.05 2.94 -23.21
C ASN A 192 9.85 2.00 -23.12
N ARG A 193 8.91 2.26 -22.22
CA ARG A 193 7.69 1.46 -22.07
C ARG A 193 6.75 1.57 -23.28
N SER A 194 6.73 2.73 -23.95
CA SER A 194 5.98 2.91 -25.19
C SER A 194 6.61 2.14 -26.35
N SER A 195 7.94 2.03 -26.39
CA SER A 195 8.67 1.23 -27.38
C SER A 195 8.66 -0.27 -27.09
N VAL A 196 8.80 -0.64 -25.82
CA VAL A 196 8.85 -2.02 -25.33
C VAL A 196 7.70 -2.22 -24.35
N ARG A 197 6.57 -2.71 -24.86
CA ARG A 197 5.33 -2.85 -24.08
C ARG A 197 5.49 -3.73 -22.83
N HIS A 198 6.35 -4.75 -22.90
CA HIS A 198 6.61 -5.68 -21.80
C HIS A 198 7.68 -5.17 -20.81
N PHE A 199 8.20 -3.94 -20.97
CA PHE A 199 9.18 -3.41 -20.04
C PHE A 199 8.58 -3.31 -18.63
N LEU A 200 9.31 -3.80 -17.62
CA LEU A 200 8.84 -3.90 -16.24
C LEU A 200 7.58 -4.79 -16.05
N GLN A 201 7.14 -5.51 -17.07
CA GLN A 201 6.02 -6.44 -16.93
C GLN A 201 6.55 -7.81 -16.50
N VAL A 202 6.23 -8.19 -15.27
CA VAL A 202 6.62 -9.50 -14.72
C VAL A 202 5.93 -10.63 -15.52
N PRO A 203 6.68 -11.66 -15.97
CA PRO A 203 6.13 -12.86 -16.60
C PRO A 203 5.19 -13.65 -15.68
N VAL A 204 4.38 -14.54 -16.24
CA VAL A 204 3.47 -15.40 -15.46
C VAL A 204 4.02 -16.82 -15.37
N ILE A 205 4.03 -17.39 -14.16
CA ILE A 205 4.35 -18.80 -13.98
C ILE A 205 3.31 -19.67 -14.68
N LYS A 206 3.82 -20.52 -15.57
CA LYS A 206 3.08 -21.49 -16.37
C LYS A 206 3.98 -22.70 -16.58
N ASP A 207 3.37 -23.88 -16.42
CA ASP A 207 4.02 -25.15 -16.74
C ASP A 207 4.05 -25.34 -18.26
N ASP A 208 5.20 -25.75 -18.79
CA ASP A 208 5.37 -26.16 -20.18
C ASP A 208 4.71 -27.53 -20.34
N CYS A 209 3.38 -27.57 -20.42
CA CYS A 209 2.63 -28.81 -20.57
C CYS A 209 3.18 -29.61 -21.76
N SER A 210 3.92 -30.70 -21.50
CA SER A 210 4.38 -31.61 -22.55
C SER A 210 3.17 -32.16 -23.32
N LYS A 211 2.91 -31.63 -24.52
CA LYS A 211 2.20 -32.41 -25.54
C LYS A 211 3.17 -33.51 -25.95
N LYS A 212 3.19 -34.62 -25.21
CA LYS A 212 3.97 -35.82 -25.57
C LYS A 212 3.40 -36.41 -26.86
N TYR A 213 3.85 -35.92 -28.01
CA TYR A 213 4.04 -36.78 -29.17
C TYR A 213 5.49 -37.24 -29.10
N LYS A 214 5.69 -38.53 -28.78
CA LYS A 214 7.00 -39.15 -28.87
C LYS A 214 7.49 -39.02 -30.31
N THR A 215 8.55 -38.27 -30.58
CA THR A 215 9.41 -38.53 -31.73
C THR A 215 10.79 -37.95 -31.49
N GLY A 216 11.78 -38.84 -31.54
CA GLY A 216 13.13 -38.52 -31.98
C GLY A 216 14.11 -38.18 -30.88
N ASP A 217 15.09 -39.06 -30.70
CA ASP A 217 16.40 -38.75 -30.12
C ASP A 217 16.92 -37.42 -30.69
N GLY A 218 17.04 -36.43 -29.84
CA GLY A 218 17.66 -35.14 -30.12
C GLY A 218 18.02 -34.52 -28.78
N GLU A 219 19.27 -34.06 -28.66
CA GLU A 219 19.88 -33.48 -27.46
C GLU A 219 18.87 -32.82 -26.52
N GLU A 220 18.77 -33.33 -25.29
CA GLU A 220 17.92 -32.77 -24.25
C GLU A 220 18.41 -31.35 -23.92
N ASP A 221 17.79 -30.34 -24.54
CA ASP A 221 17.86 -28.95 -24.08
C ASP A 221 17.66 -28.94 -22.56
N ALA A 222 18.60 -28.35 -21.82
CA ALA A 222 18.63 -28.38 -20.36
C ALA A 222 17.27 -27.95 -19.77
N ALA A 223 16.51 -28.93 -19.29
CA ALA A 223 15.17 -28.69 -18.77
C ALA A 223 15.26 -27.87 -17.47
N VAL A 224 14.69 -26.66 -17.49
CA VAL A 224 14.62 -25.79 -16.31
C VAL A 224 13.64 -26.40 -15.32
N SER A 225 14.20 -26.89 -14.20
CA SER A 225 13.44 -27.39 -13.06
C SER A 225 12.78 -26.26 -12.29
N ILE A 226 11.84 -26.61 -11.41
CA ILE A 226 11.21 -25.64 -10.51
C ILE A 226 12.21 -24.98 -9.54
N GLU A 227 13.27 -25.69 -9.14
CA GLU A 227 14.36 -25.14 -8.32
C GLU A 227 15.08 -24.03 -9.09
N MET A 228 15.50 -24.32 -10.34
CA MET A 228 16.14 -23.33 -11.20
C MET A 228 15.23 -22.14 -11.53
N LEU A 229 13.92 -22.38 -11.67
CA LEU A 229 12.94 -21.30 -11.82
C LEU A 229 12.86 -20.43 -10.56
N THR A 230 12.91 -21.03 -9.37
CA THR A 230 12.90 -20.31 -8.08
C THR A 230 14.09 -19.36 -8.02
N ASP A 231 15.28 -19.88 -8.34
CA ASP A 231 16.52 -19.08 -8.39
C ASP A 231 16.42 -17.95 -9.42
N THR A 232 15.89 -18.24 -10.62
CA THR A 232 15.69 -17.23 -11.68
C THR A 232 14.76 -16.10 -11.23
N ILE A 233 13.70 -16.41 -10.48
CA ILE A 233 12.78 -15.40 -9.94
C ILE A 233 13.46 -14.61 -8.81
N GLU A 234 14.23 -15.26 -7.94
CA GLU A 234 15.00 -14.61 -6.87
C GLU A 234 16.02 -13.61 -7.46
N GLU A 235 16.76 -14.02 -8.48
CA GLU A 235 17.65 -13.14 -9.24
C GLU A 235 16.89 -11.96 -9.87
N SER A 236 15.69 -12.22 -10.40
CA SER A 236 14.82 -11.16 -10.94
C SER A 236 14.40 -10.15 -9.87
N MET A 237 14.17 -10.59 -8.62
CA MET A 237 13.91 -9.71 -7.48
C MET A 237 15.13 -8.84 -7.15
N HIS A 238 16.34 -9.39 -7.21
CA HIS A 238 17.57 -8.63 -6.99
C HIS A 238 17.85 -7.60 -8.08
N VAL A 239 17.65 -7.97 -9.36
CA VAL A 239 17.76 -7.02 -10.49
C VAL A 239 16.74 -5.89 -10.34
N PHE A 240 15.51 -6.22 -9.97
CA PHE A 240 14.47 -5.24 -9.72
C PHE A 240 14.77 -4.33 -8.51
N TRP A 241 15.41 -4.87 -7.47
CA TRP A 241 15.88 -4.07 -6.34
C TRP A 241 16.95 -3.06 -6.76
N GLU A 242 17.95 -3.46 -7.56
CA GLU A 242 18.94 -2.51 -8.07
C GLU A 242 18.28 -1.42 -8.93
N PHE A 243 17.23 -1.77 -9.67
CA PHE A 243 16.42 -0.78 -10.39
C PHE A 243 15.75 0.23 -9.45
N ILE A 244 15.11 -0.21 -8.35
CA ILE A 244 14.51 0.69 -7.36
C ILE A 244 15.56 1.54 -6.66
N LYS A 245 16.70 0.94 -6.31
CA LYS A 245 17.79 1.59 -5.59
C LYS A 245 18.47 2.69 -6.42
N ALA A 246 18.50 2.53 -7.74
CA ALA A 246 18.99 3.55 -8.66
C ALA A 246 18.04 4.77 -8.78
N ASP A 247 16.76 4.63 -8.40
CA ASP A 247 15.79 5.73 -8.41
C ASP A 247 16.14 6.77 -7.32
N LYS A 248 16.65 7.92 -7.76
CA LYS A 248 17.02 9.04 -6.89
C LYS A 248 15.88 10.04 -6.84
N GLU A 249 15.42 10.38 -5.64
CA GLU A 249 14.44 11.46 -5.45
C GLU A 249 15.04 12.81 -5.90
N GLU A 250 14.40 13.48 -6.88
CA GLU A 250 14.81 14.81 -7.39
C GLU A 250 14.79 15.93 -6.33
N SER A 251 14.33 15.65 -5.10
CA SER A 251 14.19 16.62 -4.02
C SER A 251 15.49 17.16 -3.43
N ASN A 252 16.65 16.61 -3.80
CA ASN A 252 17.96 17.11 -3.35
C ASN A 252 18.58 18.13 -4.31
N ALA A 253 17.99 18.34 -5.50
CA ALA A 253 18.53 19.25 -6.53
C ALA A 253 17.81 20.62 -6.60
N ILE A 254 16.69 20.79 -5.89
CA ILE A 254 16.01 22.10 -5.84
C ILE A 254 16.70 22.95 -4.77
N SER A 255 17.55 23.87 -5.25
CA SER A 255 18.14 24.94 -4.46
C SER A 255 17.08 25.65 -3.62
N LYS A 256 17.40 25.85 -2.35
CA LYS A 256 16.59 26.61 -1.39
C LYS A 256 16.35 28.03 -1.94
N THR A 257 15.20 28.27 -2.57
CA THR A 257 14.73 29.63 -2.84
C THR A 257 13.84 30.07 -1.68
N PRO A 258 14.06 31.24 -1.03
CA PRO A 258 13.38 31.61 0.23
C PRO A 258 11.90 32.01 0.08
N GLN A 259 11.24 31.75 -1.04
CA GLN A 259 9.94 32.36 -1.37
C GLN A 259 8.73 31.42 -1.30
N GLN A 260 8.90 30.19 -0.80
CA GLN A 260 7.80 29.24 -0.55
C GLN A 260 7.39 29.14 0.93
N ALA A 261 7.72 30.15 1.76
CA ALA A 261 7.34 30.21 3.17
C ALA A 261 5.98 30.90 3.42
N GLN A 262 5.24 31.31 2.38
CA GLN A 262 4.00 32.07 2.55
C GLN A 262 2.85 31.58 1.66
N VAL A 263 2.38 30.35 1.85
CA VAL A 263 1.01 30.00 1.44
C VAL A 263 0.41 29.03 2.46
N ALA A 264 -0.70 29.41 3.10
CA ALA A 264 -1.32 28.69 4.22
C ALA A 264 -2.01 27.38 3.75
N PRO A 265 -1.82 26.21 4.39
CA PRO A 265 -2.33 24.92 3.87
C PRO A 265 -3.84 24.71 4.07
N HIS A 266 -4.49 23.94 3.17
CA HIS A 266 -5.82 23.36 3.43
C HIS A 266 -5.72 22.15 4.37
N ASP A 267 -6.80 21.93 5.13
CA ASP A 267 -7.02 20.96 6.23
C ASP A 267 -5.76 20.46 6.96
N PRO A 268 -5.45 21.03 8.14
CA PRO A 268 -4.24 20.70 8.90
C PRO A 268 -4.13 19.20 9.26
N ILE A 269 -5.24 18.47 9.23
CA ILE A 269 -5.35 17.05 9.57
C ILE A 269 -4.66 16.14 8.54
N ASP A 270 -4.81 16.42 7.24
CA ASP A 270 -4.23 15.57 6.19
C ASP A 270 -2.71 15.78 6.08
N LEU A 271 -2.25 17.01 6.35
CA LEU A 271 -0.82 17.32 6.40
C LEU A 271 -0.15 16.77 7.66
N GLU A 272 -0.82 16.84 8.81
CA GLU A 272 -0.38 16.21 10.06
C GLU A 272 -0.26 14.70 9.90
N LEU A 273 -1.27 14.05 9.30
CA LEU A 273 -1.24 12.62 9.01
C LEU A 273 -0.07 12.25 8.07
N LEU A 274 0.19 13.04 7.03
CA LEU A 274 1.27 12.78 6.10
C LEU A 274 2.65 12.95 6.78
N ILE A 275 2.80 13.95 7.65
CA ILE A 275 3.99 14.14 8.48
C ILE A 275 4.17 12.95 9.42
N ASP A 276 3.13 12.51 10.12
CA ASP A 276 3.16 11.35 11.01
C ASP A 276 3.61 10.09 10.27
N VAL A 277 3.01 9.81 9.11
CA VAL A 277 3.37 8.66 8.26
C VAL A 277 4.84 8.72 7.82
N ARG A 278 5.36 9.90 7.46
CA ARG A 278 6.79 10.08 7.14
C ARG A 278 7.69 9.83 8.34
N THR A 279 7.33 10.32 9.52
CA THR A 279 8.14 10.09 10.73
C THR A 279 8.15 8.61 11.12
N ASP A 280 7.04 7.91 10.95
CA ASP A 280 7.00 6.46 11.18
C ASP A 280 7.84 5.71 10.16
N LEU A 281 7.76 6.06 8.87
CA LEU A 281 8.62 5.47 7.85
C LEU A 281 10.11 5.65 8.18
N GLN A 282 10.53 6.86 8.56
CA GLN A 282 11.92 7.12 8.97
C GLN A 282 12.32 6.35 10.23
N LYS A 283 11.38 6.10 11.15
CA LYS A 283 11.60 5.27 12.34
C LYS A 283 11.77 3.79 11.96
N LYS A 284 10.96 3.29 11.04
CA LYS A 284 11.03 1.92 10.51
C LYS A 284 12.33 1.69 9.73
N GLU A 285 12.75 2.64 8.89
CA GLU A 285 14.02 2.57 8.16
C GLU A 285 15.22 2.56 9.12
N ARG A 286 15.20 3.40 10.17
CA ARG A 286 16.25 3.37 11.22
C ARG A 286 16.31 2.04 11.95
N ARG A 287 15.16 1.49 12.34
CA ARG A 287 15.06 0.17 12.99
C ARG A 287 15.56 -0.94 12.07
N LEU A 288 15.22 -0.91 10.78
CA LEU A 288 15.69 -1.92 9.83
C LEU A 288 17.23 -1.88 9.69
N LYS A 289 17.81 -0.68 9.59
CA LYS A 289 19.28 -0.50 9.57
C LYS A 289 19.94 -0.96 10.88
N GLU A 290 19.28 -0.76 12.02
CA GLU A 290 19.74 -1.25 13.32
C GLU A 290 19.72 -2.77 13.38
N ILE A 291 18.63 -3.41 12.95
CA ILE A 291 18.52 -4.87 12.84
C ILE A 291 19.60 -5.42 11.93
N GLN A 292 19.82 -4.83 10.75
CA GLN A 292 20.87 -5.23 9.82
C GLN A 292 22.29 -5.04 10.39
N ARG A 293 22.53 -3.99 11.19
CA ARG A 293 23.82 -3.83 11.89
C ARG A 293 24.01 -4.86 12.99
N SER A 294 22.96 -5.13 13.76
CA SER A 294 22.95 -6.12 14.85
C SER A 294 23.13 -7.55 14.33
N SER A 295 22.49 -7.87 13.20
CA SER A 295 22.67 -9.15 12.51
C SER A 295 24.09 -9.23 11.99
N ASN A 296 24.64 -8.20 11.34
CA ASN A 296 26.03 -8.23 10.86
C ASN A 296 27.09 -8.40 11.97
N CYS A 297 26.86 -7.93 13.20
CA CYS A 297 27.79 -8.14 14.32
C CYS A 297 27.57 -9.46 15.08
N ILE A 298 26.36 -10.01 15.11
CA ILE A 298 26.06 -11.35 15.67
C ILE A 298 26.46 -12.45 14.67
N ILE A 299 26.14 -12.26 13.40
CA ILE A 299 26.43 -13.19 12.31
C ILE A 299 27.94 -13.31 12.10
N LYS A 300 28.73 -12.23 12.21
CA LYS A 300 30.22 -12.34 12.19
C LYS A 300 30.80 -13.23 13.31
N LYS A 301 30.09 -13.43 14.42
CA LYS A 301 30.47 -14.38 15.49
C LYS A 301 30.07 -15.83 15.18
N PHE A 302 29.04 -16.06 14.36
CA PHE A 302 28.53 -17.41 14.02
C PHE A 302 28.89 -17.89 12.59
N GLN A 303 29.32 -17.00 11.69
CA GLN A 303 29.66 -17.27 10.29
C GLN A 303 30.94 -18.09 10.06
N ARG A 304 31.67 -18.46 11.12
CA ARG A 304 32.79 -19.39 10.98
C ARG A 304 32.35 -20.86 10.82
N GLN A 305 31.05 -21.18 10.95
CA GLN A 305 30.60 -22.58 11.02
C GLN A 305 29.61 -23.05 9.96
N HIS A 306 28.93 -22.19 9.19
CA HIS A 306 28.02 -22.65 8.14
C HIS A 306 28.06 -21.74 6.91
N LYS A 307 28.74 -22.20 5.85
CA LYS A 307 28.64 -21.70 4.48
C LYS A 307 27.56 -22.55 3.79
N GLY A 308 26.42 -21.93 3.50
CA GLY A 308 25.32 -22.56 2.77
C GLY A 308 24.10 -22.78 3.66
N ASN A 309 23.26 -21.74 3.78
CA ASN A 309 21.82 -21.85 3.54
C ASN A 309 21.18 -20.44 3.61
N ASN A 310 20.21 -20.18 2.75
CA ASN A 310 19.43 -18.95 2.72
C ASN A 310 18.63 -18.82 4.02
N ASN A 311 19.08 -17.95 4.93
CA ASN A 311 18.36 -17.73 6.18
C ASN A 311 17.03 -17.02 5.88
N PRO A 312 15.86 -17.56 6.29
CA PRO A 312 14.56 -16.92 6.07
C PRO A 312 14.47 -15.48 6.60
N LEU A 313 15.28 -15.18 7.62
CA LEU A 313 15.43 -13.85 8.19
C LEU A 313 16.09 -12.85 7.22
N ASP A 314 17.06 -13.28 6.40
CA ASP A 314 17.72 -12.42 5.42
C ASP A 314 16.79 -12.08 4.27
N GLN A 315 16.01 -13.07 3.80
CA GLN A 315 14.96 -12.85 2.79
C GLN A 315 13.89 -11.87 3.26
N ALA A 316 13.42 -12.02 4.51
CA ALA A 316 12.44 -11.11 5.09
C ALA A 316 13.00 -9.67 5.25
N LEU A 317 14.28 -9.53 5.60
CA LEU A 317 14.95 -8.23 5.67
C LEU A 317 15.08 -7.59 4.29
N PHE A 318 15.44 -8.37 3.27
CA PHE A 318 15.50 -7.92 1.88
C PHE A 318 14.15 -7.40 1.40
N ILE A 319 13.07 -8.18 1.56
CA ILE A 319 11.71 -7.77 1.19
C ILE A 319 11.32 -6.46 1.89
N ALA A 320 11.59 -6.35 3.19
CA ALA A 320 11.29 -5.13 3.95
C ALA A 320 12.10 -3.90 3.46
N GLN A 321 13.33 -4.08 2.99
CA GLN A 321 14.13 -2.99 2.39
C GLN A 321 13.49 -2.48 1.10
N VAL A 322 13.04 -3.39 0.24
CA VAL A 322 12.38 -3.05 -1.02
C VAL A 322 11.07 -2.31 -0.76
N GLU A 323 10.22 -2.84 0.12
CA GLU A 323 8.94 -2.24 0.46
C GLU A 323 9.10 -0.85 1.08
N LEU A 324 10.03 -0.65 2.02
CA LEU A 324 10.27 0.68 2.60
C LEU A 324 10.72 1.70 1.56
N LYS A 325 11.52 1.30 0.57
CA LYS A 325 11.92 2.18 -0.53
C LYS A 325 10.74 2.54 -1.43
N LEU A 326 9.88 1.59 -1.76
CA LEU A 326 8.66 1.84 -2.53
C LEU A 326 7.70 2.78 -1.80
N VAL A 327 7.49 2.57 -0.50
CA VAL A 327 6.65 3.46 0.31
C VAL A 327 7.26 4.86 0.38
N SER A 328 8.58 4.99 0.54
CA SER A 328 9.26 6.30 0.47
C SER A 328 8.97 7.00 -0.85
N ARG A 329 9.12 6.28 -1.97
CA ARG A 329 8.89 6.81 -3.32
C ARG A 329 7.45 7.29 -3.53
N VAL A 330 6.47 6.54 -3.01
CA VAL A 330 5.04 6.92 -3.03
C VAL A 330 4.79 8.20 -2.23
N LEU A 331 5.34 8.29 -1.01
CA LEU A 331 5.18 9.49 -0.17
C LEU A 331 5.84 10.74 -0.77
N SER A 332 6.90 10.54 -1.55
CA SER A 332 7.58 11.60 -2.31
C SER A 332 6.74 12.07 -3.49
N MET A 333 6.08 11.17 -4.24
CA MET A 333 5.10 11.54 -5.27
C MET A 333 3.92 12.33 -4.68
N LEU A 334 3.38 11.89 -3.53
CA LEU A 334 2.28 12.60 -2.86
C LEU A 334 2.66 14.00 -2.37
N LYS A 335 3.95 14.27 -2.14
CA LYS A 335 4.47 15.63 -1.83
C LYS A 335 4.24 16.58 -3.01
N ILE A 336 4.52 16.10 -4.22
CA ILE A 336 4.39 16.86 -5.46
C ILE A 336 2.91 17.14 -5.72
N TYR A 337 2.04 16.17 -5.45
CA TYR A 337 0.59 16.32 -5.64
C TYR A 337 -0.09 17.24 -4.61
N SER A 338 0.30 17.15 -3.32
CA SER A 338 -0.30 17.93 -2.23
C SER A 338 0.10 19.41 -2.22
N ALA A 339 1.27 19.76 -2.77
CA ALA A 339 1.73 21.14 -2.88
C ALA A 339 0.88 22.03 -3.80
N GLU A 340 -0.06 21.46 -4.59
CA GLU A 340 -0.67 22.16 -5.72
C GLU A 340 -2.19 22.09 -5.81
N LYS A 341 -2.84 21.28 -4.96
CA LYS A 341 -4.30 21.33 -4.78
C LYS A 341 -4.79 22.71 -4.28
N GLN A 342 -3.86 23.56 -3.89
CA GLN A 342 -4.03 24.96 -3.52
C GLN A 342 -4.38 25.90 -4.70
N ASN A 343 -4.34 25.42 -5.96
CA ASN A 343 -4.54 26.22 -7.18
C ASN A 343 -5.76 25.83 -8.05
N ARG A 344 -6.66 24.95 -7.58
CA ARG A 344 -7.86 24.55 -8.34
C ARG A 344 -9.15 24.88 -7.59
N ASP A 345 -9.93 25.81 -8.14
CA ASP A 345 -11.39 25.73 -8.10
C ASP A 345 -11.84 24.84 -9.27
N GLN A 346 -12.76 23.92 -8.96
CA GLN A 346 -13.52 23.02 -9.86
C GLN A 346 -12.92 21.66 -10.25
N SER A 347 -13.77 20.66 -9.99
CA SER A 347 -13.82 19.21 -10.30
C SER A 347 -12.66 18.29 -9.84
N PRO A 348 -12.98 17.17 -9.14
CA PRO A 348 -11.98 16.17 -8.81
C PRO A 348 -11.58 15.39 -10.08
N PRO A 349 -10.29 15.35 -10.46
CA PRO A 349 -9.85 14.35 -11.42
C PRO A 349 -10.04 12.94 -10.82
N VAL A 350 -10.16 11.95 -11.70
CA VAL A 350 -10.66 10.57 -11.53
C VAL A 350 -9.83 9.69 -10.56
N LEU A 351 -9.05 10.28 -9.65
CA LEU A 351 -8.08 9.59 -8.79
C LEU A 351 -8.59 9.24 -7.39
N LEU A 352 -9.86 9.49 -7.07
CA LEU A 352 -10.51 8.94 -5.85
C LEU A 352 -11.03 7.50 -6.04
N GLY A 353 -10.79 6.88 -7.19
CA GLY A 353 -11.06 5.46 -7.45
C GLY A 353 -9.85 4.53 -7.22
N PHE A 354 -8.65 5.07 -6.97
CA PHE A 354 -7.45 4.28 -6.72
C PHE A 354 -7.30 3.99 -5.22
N GLY A 355 -8.18 3.13 -4.70
CA GLY A 355 -7.93 2.37 -3.47
C GLY A 355 -6.83 1.31 -3.66
N LEU A 356 -5.72 1.67 -4.30
CA LEU A 356 -4.69 0.75 -4.79
C LEU A 356 -3.28 1.04 -4.29
N VAL A 357 -3.07 2.00 -3.39
CA VAL A 357 -1.74 2.28 -2.81
C VAL A 357 -1.72 2.14 -1.28
N LEU A 358 -2.85 1.81 -0.65
CA LEU A 358 -2.95 1.55 0.79
C LEU A 358 -3.31 0.10 1.14
N SER A 359 -3.32 -0.81 0.16
CA SER A 359 -3.40 -2.26 0.40
C SER A 359 -2.03 -2.92 0.52
N PHE A 360 -0.97 -2.14 0.79
CA PHE A 360 0.11 -2.68 1.60
C PHE A 360 -0.52 -2.95 2.97
N ASP A 361 -1.08 -4.16 3.14
CA ASP A 361 -1.25 -4.73 4.47
C ASP A 361 0.16 -4.78 5.06
N VAL A 362 0.53 -3.70 5.77
CA VAL A 362 1.67 -3.63 6.68
C VAL A 362 1.33 -4.55 7.86
N ASN A 363 1.15 -5.84 7.60
CA ASN A 363 1.42 -6.90 8.55
C ASN A 363 2.94 -7.09 8.57
N ILE A 364 3.66 -6.02 8.91
CA ILE A 364 4.97 -6.15 9.52
C ILE A 364 4.73 -6.98 10.77
N ILE A 365 5.35 -8.17 10.78
CA ILE A 365 5.58 -9.09 11.89
C ILE A 365 5.28 -8.41 13.26
N PRO A 366 4.42 -9.00 14.12
CA PRO A 366 4.15 -8.45 15.44
C PRO A 366 5.39 -8.63 16.32
N ILE A 367 6.33 -7.68 16.24
CA ILE A 367 7.39 -7.55 17.24
C ILE A 367 6.70 -7.07 18.51
N GLN A 368 6.40 -8.02 19.40
CA GLN A 368 5.76 -7.74 20.68
C GLN A 368 6.67 -6.85 21.54
N ASP A 369 6.27 -5.60 21.76
CA ASP A 369 6.82 -4.76 22.82
C ASP A 369 6.29 -5.28 24.18
N LYS A 370 7.12 -6.05 24.88
CA LYS A 370 6.99 -6.23 26.34
C LYS A 370 8.10 -5.42 27.02
N THR A 371 7.69 -4.57 27.97
CA THR A 371 8.51 -3.79 28.94
C THR A 371 9.25 -2.60 28.30
N TYR A 372 9.27 -1.37 28.81
CA TYR A 372 9.27 -0.82 30.16
C TYR A 372 8.54 0.55 30.18
N LYS A 373 7.79 0.85 31.24
CA LYS A 373 7.53 2.24 31.67
C LYS A 373 8.78 2.77 32.38
N PRO A 374 9.04 4.08 32.31
CA PRO A 374 9.29 4.75 33.58
C PRO A 374 8.41 5.98 33.78
N PHE A 375 8.09 6.14 35.06
CA PHE A 375 7.30 7.17 35.69
C PHE A 375 8.26 8.22 36.26
N SER A 376 7.91 9.50 36.10
CA SER A 376 8.31 10.65 36.94
C SER A 376 9.79 11.04 37.05
N LEU A 377 10.12 12.28 36.66
CA LEU A 377 10.41 13.36 37.61
C LEU A 377 10.58 14.69 36.87
N ARG A 378 9.68 15.64 37.16
CA ARG A 378 9.87 17.06 36.84
C ARG A 378 10.93 17.60 37.78
N HIS A 379 12.09 17.98 37.25
CA HIS A 379 12.95 18.97 37.89
C HIS A 379 12.75 20.32 37.23
N HIS A 380 12.33 21.28 38.05
CA HIS A 380 12.36 22.70 37.76
C HIS A 380 13.81 23.13 37.56
N ALA A 381 14.14 23.59 36.35
CA ALA A 381 15.33 24.40 36.11
C ALA A 381 14.87 25.85 35.94
N ALA A 382 15.25 26.68 36.92
CA ALA A 382 15.14 28.12 36.86
C ALA A 382 16.12 28.64 35.80
N ALA A 383 15.61 29.21 34.71
CA ALA A 383 16.38 30.00 33.78
C ALA A 383 16.12 31.49 34.08
N ALA A 384 17.21 32.21 34.34
CA ALA A 384 17.25 33.61 34.69
C ALA A 384 16.55 34.49 33.65
N LEU A 385 15.74 35.42 34.16
CA LEU A 385 15.18 36.54 33.44
C LEU A 385 16.30 37.52 33.07
N THR A 386 16.71 37.54 31.81
CA THR A 386 17.17 38.78 31.17
C THR A 386 15.95 39.48 30.58
N VAL A 387 15.64 40.63 31.15
CA VAL A 387 14.58 41.55 30.69
C VAL A 387 15.05 42.16 29.36
N PRO A 388 14.34 41.98 28.23
CA PRO A 388 14.47 42.90 27.12
C PRO A 388 13.59 44.12 27.41
N GLU A 389 14.27 45.25 27.47
CA GLU A 389 13.74 46.60 27.55
C GLU A 389 12.59 46.82 26.55
N ALA A 390 11.48 47.32 27.08
CA ALA A 390 10.25 47.54 26.34
C ALA A 390 10.41 48.74 25.39
N GLU A 391 10.57 48.48 24.10
CA GLU A 391 10.37 49.48 23.07
C GLU A 391 8.86 49.71 22.89
N ALA A 392 8.42 50.94 23.20
CA ALA A 392 7.02 51.33 23.26
C ALA A 392 6.36 51.29 21.87
N ALA A 393 5.55 50.26 21.63
CA ALA A 393 4.58 50.27 20.53
C ALA A 393 3.48 51.32 20.79
N PRO A 394 3.00 52.06 19.78
CA PRO A 394 1.97 53.08 19.96
C PRO A 394 0.66 52.45 20.46
N PRO A 395 -0.08 53.10 21.38
CA PRO A 395 -1.33 52.57 21.91
C PRO A 395 -2.46 52.75 20.89
N ASN A 396 -2.46 52.01 19.79
CA ASN A 396 -3.66 51.83 18.99
C ASN A 396 -4.51 50.71 19.60
N SER A 397 -4.91 50.91 20.86
CA SER A 397 -5.85 50.05 21.57
C SER A 397 -7.24 50.30 20.97
N LYS A 398 -7.53 49.65 19.84
CA LYS A 398 -8.91 49.53 19.37
C LYS A 398 -9.71 48.86 20.49
N MET A 399 -10.51 49.64 21.21
CA MET A 399 -11.39 49.13 22.25
C MET A 399 -12.23 47.99 21.68
N VAL A 400 -11.96 46.76 22.13
CA VAL A 400 -12.71 45.58 21.72
C VAL A 400 -14.09 45.65 22.37
N GLN A 401 -15.14 45.42 21.58
CA GLN A 401 -16.52 45.44 22.06
C GLN A 401 -16.71 44.40 23.18
N ARG A 402 -16.99 44.86 24.41
CA ARG A 402 -17.31 44.00 25.55
C ARG A 402 -18.71 43.41 25.39
N LEU A 403 -18.88 42.15 25.79
CA LEU A 403 -20.13 41.40 25.66
C LEU A 403 -20.63 40.93 27.02
N THR A 404 -21.95 40.88 27.18
CA THR A 404 -22.62 40.42 28.40
C THR A 404 -23.42 39.15 28.14
N TYR A 405 -23.46 38.24 29.12
CA TYR A 405 -24.26 37.03 29.01
C TYR A 405 -25.75 37.38 28.90
N ARG A 406 -26.46 36.72 27.99
CA ARG A 406 -27.89 36.93 27.75
C ARG A 406 -28.79 36.05 28.60
N THR A 407 -28.23 35.00 29.19
CA THR A 407 -28.93 34.05 30.06
C THR A 407 -28.89 34.56 31.50
N ARG A 408 -29.87 34.15 32.33
CA ARG A 408 -29.93 34.50 33.76
C ARG A 408 -28.70 34.01 34.56
N HIS A 409 -27.96 33.04 34.04
CA HIS A 409 -26.76 32.51 34.69
C HIS A 409 -25.52 33.32 34.30
N SER A 410 -24.90 33.97 35.28
CA SER A 410 -23.70 34.82 35.13
C SER A 410 -22.37 34.04 35.19
N TYR A 411 -22.38 32.80 35.67
CA TYR A 411 -21.16 32.02 35.87
C TYR A 411 -20.69 31.28 34.61
N ALA A 412 -19.36 31.20 34.45
CA ALA A 412 -18.69 30.47 33.38
C ALA A 412 -18.68 28.95 33.65
N THR A 413 -19.85 28.32 33.50
CA THR A 413 -20.01 26.86 33.71
C THR A 413 -19.92 26.09 32.39
N LYS A 414 -19.66 24.77 32.45
CA LYS A 414 -19.65 23.90 31.25
C LYS A 414 -20.96 23.92 30.47
N SER A 415 -22.10 24.24 31.11
CA SER A 415 -23.41 24.39 30.45
C SER A 415 -23.66 25.77 29.87
N ASN A 416 -23.02 26.80 30.42
CA ASN A 416 -23.16 28.19 30.01
C ASN A 416 -22.01 28.59 29.08
N GLN A 417 -21.70 27.73 28.11
CA GLN A 417 -20.74 28.04 27.05
C GLN A 417 -21.44 28.88 25.98
N HIS A 418 -20.72 29.84 25.41
CA HIS A 418 -21.26 30.76 24.41
C HIS A 418 -20.28 30.88 23.23
N ARG A 419 -20.82 31.15 22.04
CA ARG A 419 -20.06 31.55 20.85
C ARG A 419 -20.36 33.01 20.56
N VAL A 420 -19.34 33.80 20.27
CA VAL A 420 -19.52 35.16 19.77
C VAL A 420 -19.94 35.08 18.30
N VAL A 421 -21.10 35.63 17.97
CA VAL A 421 -21.65 35.64 16.61
C VAL A 421 -21.97 37.08 16.22
N LYS A 422 -21.60 37.46 15.00
CA LYS A 422 -21.99 38.75 14.41
C LYS A 422 -23.39 38.61 13.86
N THR A 423 -24.31 39.42 14.35
CA THR A 423 -25.69 39.49 13.85
C THR A 423 -25.72 40.20 12.49
N PRO A 424 -26.77 40.00 11.67
CA PRO A 424 -26.94 40.74 10.42
C PRO A 424 -26.86 42.27 10.58
N GLY A 425 -27.30 42.79 11.73
CA GLY A 425 -27.16 44.21 12.11
C GLY A 425 -25.75 44.62 12.58
N GLY A 426 -24.72 43.82 12.29
CA GLY A 426 -23.32 44.15 12.58
C GLY A 426 -22.87 44.02 14.04
N LYS A 427 -23.80 43.78 14.99
CA LYS A 427 -23.50 43.69 16.43
C LYS A 427 -22.96 42.31 16.80
N LEU A 428 -21.90 42.27 17.62
CA LEU A 428 -21.40 41.04 18.24
C LEU A 428 -22.29 40.64 19.42
N VAL A 429 -22.68 39.36 19.49
CA VAL A 429 -23.61 38.85 20.51
C VAL A 429 -23.18 37.44 20.95
N TYR A 430 -23.34 37.12 22.24
CA TYR A 430 -23.21 35.75 22.72
C TYR A 430 -24.43 34.90 22.34
N GLN A 431 -24.17 33.78 21.67
CA GLN A 431 -25.14 32.72 21.42
C GLN A 431 -24.77 31.50 22.27
N THR A 432 -25.72 31.00 23.07
CA THR A 432 -25.49 29.83 23.91
C THR A 432 -25.22 28.59 23.07
N THR A 433 -24.12 27.90 23.35
CA THR A 433 -23.74 26.67 22.69
C THR A 433 -24.09 25.47 23.54
N LYS A 434 -24.58 24.41 22.89
CA LYS A 434 -24.80 23.13 23.55
C LYS A 434 -23.44 22.44 23.77
N LYS A 435 -23.15 21.99 25.00
CA LYS A 435 -22.13 20.95 25.30
C LYS A 435 -22.10 19.87 24.21
N ARG A 436 -20.89 19.57 23.74
CA ARG A 436 -20.59 18.50 22.80
C ARG A 436 -20.89 17.13 23.45
N ALA A 437 -21.57 16.26 22.74
CA ALA A 437 -21.89 14.92 23.23
C ALA A 437 -20.76 13.92 22.92
N SER A 438 -20.50 13.00 23.85
CA SER A 438 -19.73 11.79 23.56
C SER A 438 -20.71 10.79 22.95
N GLY A 439 -20.54 10.47 21.66
CA GLY A 439 -21.41 9.51 20.99
C GLY A 439 -21.31 8.08 21.54
N PRO A 440 -22.14 7.15 21.04
CA PRO A 440 -22.16 5.77 21.51
C PRO A 440 -20.81 5.08 21.33
N LYS A 441 -20.39 4.34 22.36
CA LYS A 441 -19.14 3.58 22.39
C LYS A 441 -19.42 2.11 22.57
N CYS A 442 -18.56 1.29 21.99
CA CYS A 442 -18.58 -0.15 22.19
C CYS A 442 -18.06 -0.47 23.61
N PRO A 443 -18.77 -1.29 24.40
CA PRO A 443 -18.34 -1.66 25.76
C PRO A 443 -17.08 -2.54 25.76
N VAL A 444 -16.84 -3.32 24.70
CA VAL A 444 -15.68 -4.24 24.62
C VAL A 444 -14.42 -3.50 24.20
N THR A 445 -14.50 -2.68 23.15
CA THR A 445 -13.33 -2.03 22.56
C THR A 445 -13.12 -0.60 23.05
N GLY A 446 -14.12 0.01 23.71
CA GLY A 446 -14.11 1.43 24.08
C GLY A 446 -14.18 2.39 22.88
N LYS A 447 -14.13 1.87 21.64
CA LYS A 447 -14.14 2.65 20.40
C LYS A 447 -15.55 3.17 20.10
N ARG A 448 -15.62 4.33 19.44
CA ARG A 448 -16.88 4.94 18.99
C ARG A 448 -17.54 4.08 17.92
N ILE A 449 -18.87 4.02 17.94
CA ILE A 449 -19.63 3.25 16.95
C ILE A 449 -19.82 4.10 15.70
N GLN A 450 -19.25 3.63 14.60
CA GLN A 450 -19.39 4.27 13.28
C GLN A 450 -20.83 4.19 12.77
N GLY A 451 -21.25 5.22 12.05
CA GLY A 451 -22.58 5.31 11.42
C GLY A 451 -23.69 5.85 12.33
N ILE A 452 -23.41 6.24 13.57
CA ILE A 452 -24.37 6.88 14.47
C ILE A 452 -23.90 8.31 14.81
N PRO A 453 -24.72 9.35 14.57
CA PRO A 453 -24.34 10.74 14.84
C PRO A 453 -24.13 10.96 16.33
N HIS A 454 -23.21 11.85 16.72
CA HIS A 454 -22.93 12.16 18.13
C HIS A 454 -23.84 13.27 18.64
N LEU A 455 -24.98 12.89 19.22
CA LEU A 455 -26.00 13.83 19.66
C LEU A 455 -26.20 13.74 21.17
N ARG A 456 -26.88 14.74 21.74
CA ARG A 456 -27.29 14.66 23.15
C ARG A 456 -28.42 13.62 23.33
N PRO A 457 -28.61 13.04 24.52
CA PRO A 457 -29.69 12.07 24.76
C PRO A 457 -31.09 12.57 24.33
N ALA A 458 -31.38 13.85 24.54
CA ALA A 458 -32.65 14.46 24.13
C ALA A 458 -32.87 14.55 22.61
N GLU A 459 -31.80 14.44 21.81
CA GLU A 459 -31.85 14.51 20.34
C GLU A 459 -31.98 13.12 19.71
N TYR A 460 -31.64 12.03 20.42
CA TYR A 460 -31.91 10.65 19.99
C TYR A 460 -33.38 10.22 20.14
N LYS A 461 -34.25 11.09 20.66
CA LYS A 461 -35.69 10.82 20.77
C LYS A 461 -36.28 10.54 19.38
N ARG A 462 -37.24 9.61 19.33
CA ARG A 462 -37.88 9.16 18.07
C ARG A 462 -38.54 10.30 17.27
N SER A 463 -39.00 11.35 17.96
CA SER A 463 -39.57 12.54 17.33
C SER A 463 -38.56 13.46 16.66
N ARG A 464 -37.26 13.36 16.98
CA ARG A 464 -36.20 14.22 16.45
C ARG A 464 -35.25 13.53 15.49
N LEU A 465 -35.07 12.21 15.62
CA LEU A 465 -34.16 11.45 14.76
C LEU A 465 -34.82 10.15 14.27
N PRO A 466 -34.83 9.89 12.95
CA PRO A 466 -35.40 8.67 12.39
C PRO A 466 -34.59 7.43 12.79
N ARG A 467 -35.19 6.23 12.66
CA ARG A 467 -34.57 4.96 13.09
C ARG A 467 -33.26 4.66 12.35
N ASN A 468 -33.24 4.83 11.04
CA ASN A 468 -32.06 4.60 10.20
C ASN A 468 -30.82 5.40 10.62
N ARG A 469 -30.99 6.58 11.21
CA ARG A 469 -29.88 7.40 11.75
C ARG A 469 -29.50 7.04 13.18
N ARG A 470 -30.28 6.23 13.88
CA ARG A 470 -30.04 5.80 15.27
C ARG A 470 -29.43 4.41 15.38
N THR A 471 -29.53 3.61 14.32
CA THR A 471 -29.13 2.20 14.32
C THR A 471 -28.26 1.89 13.10
N VAL A 472 -27.43 0.85 13.19
CA VAL A 472 -26.70 0.32 12.04
C VAL A 472 -27.32 -1.02 11.64
N ASN A 473 -27.48 -1.28 10.33
CA ASN A 473 -28.10 -2.50 9.82
C ASN A 473 -27.13 -3.71 9.91
N ARG A 474 -26.94 -4.23 11.11
CA ARG A 474 -26.20 -5.48 11.41
C ARG A 474 -26.58 -6.02 12.79
N ALA A 475 -26.18 -7.26 13.10
CA ALA A 475 -26.27 -7.80 14.46
C ALA A 475 -25.53 -6.90 15.47
N TYR A 476 -26.17 -6.64 16.62
CA TYR A 476 -25.69 -5.72 17.66
C TYR A 476 -25.38 -4.28 17.15
N GLY A 477 -26.05 -3.86 16.07
CA GLY A 477 -25.90 -2.53 15.48
C GLY A 477 -26.23 -1.42 16.46
N GLY A 478 -25.28 -0.52 16.71
CA GLY A 478 -25.42 0.57 17.68
C GLY A 478 -25.03 0.24 19.11
N VAL A 479 -24.64 -1.01 19.38
CA VAL A 479 -24.14 -1.45 20.70
C VAL A 479 -22.68 -1.89 20.60
N LEU A 480 -22.35 -2.74 19.63
CA LEU A 480 -20.98 -3.26 19.43
C LEU A 480 -20.35 -2.71 18.16
N SER A 481 -19.02 -2.57 18.16
CA SER A 481 -18.24 -2.27 16.94
C SER A 481 -18.27 -3.46 15.98
N GLY A 482 -18.11 -3.23 14.67
CA GLY A 482 -18.09 -4.30 13.67
C GLY A 482 -17.04 -5.37 13.97
N SER A 483 -15.86 -4.95 14.44
CA SER A 483 -14.79 -5.86 14.89
C SER A 483 -15.21 -6.76 16.04
N ALA A 484 -15.85 -6.20 17.07
CA ALA A 484 -16.30 -6.95 18.24
C ALA A 484 -17.42 -7.94 17.89
N VAL A 485 -18.27 -7.60 16.92
CA VAL A 485 -19.28 -8.52 16.39
C VAL A 485 -18.63 -9.68 15.64
N ARG A 486 -17.65 -9.40 14.77
CA ARG A 486 -16.90 -10.45 14.05
C ARG A 486 -16.22 -11.41 15.01
N GLU A 487 -15.50 -10.89 16.00
CA GLU A 487 -14.84 -11.72 17.01
C GLU A 487 -15.84 -12.57 17.80
N ARG A 488 -17.01 -12.03 18.12
CA ARG A 488 -18.06 -12.77 18.83
C ARG A 488 -18.62 -13.92 17.98
N ILE A 489 -18.83 -13.69 16.68
CA ILE A 489 -19.29 -14.72 15.74
C ILE A 489 -18.24 -15.83 15.61
N ILE A 490 -16.96 -15.46 15.39
CA ILE A 490 -15.87 -16.44 15.27
C ILE A 490 -15.70 -17.24 16.56
N ARG A 491 -15.71 -16.59 17.72
CA ARG A 491 -15.62 -17.29 19.01
C ARG A 491 -16.79 -18.24 19.22
N ALA A 492 -18.01 -17.82 18.90
CA ALA A 492 -19.19 -18.68 19.02
C ALA A 492 -19.07 -19.91 18.11
N PHE A 493 -18.66 -19.72 16.85
CA PHE A 493 -18.43 -20.80 15.90
C PHE A 493 -17.37 -21.79 16.41
N LEU A 494 -16.18 -21.30 16.77
CA LEU A 494 -15.09 -22.16 17.23
C LEU A 494 -15.43 -22.92 18.51
N VAL A 495 -16.17 -22.31 19.43
CA VAL A 495 -16.65 -22.99 20.64
C VAL A 495 -17.61 -24.12 20.28
N GLU A 496 -18.48 -23.93 19.30
CA GLU A 496 -19.41 -24.96 18.87
C GLU A 496 -18.70 -26.12 18.15
N GLU A 497 -17.76 -25.82 17.27
CA GLU A 497 -16.89 -26.82 16.62
C GLU A 497 -16.11 -27.64 17.65
N GLN A 498 -15.48 -26.98 18.63
CA GLN A 498 -14.75 -27.66 19.70
C GLN A 498 -15.66 -28.54 20.57
N LYS A 499 -16.92 -28.13 20.79
CA LYS A 499 -17.88 -28.98 21.52
C LYS A 499 -18.19 -30.25 20.74
N ILE A 500 -18.34 -30.18 19.42
CA ILE A 500 -18.60 -31.34 18.56
C ILE A 500 -17.39 -32.29 18.62
N VAL A 501 -16.18 -31.78 18.40
CA VAL A 501 -14.94 -32.57 18.45
C VAL A 501 -14.79 -33.23 19.83
N LYS A 502 -15.03 -32.50 20.93
CA LYS A 502 -14.98 -33.06 22.29
C LYS A 502 -16.02 -34.16 22.51
N LYS A 503 -17.22 -34.06 21.93
CA LYS A 503 -18.23 -35.13 22.00
C LYS A 503 -17.79 -36.37 21.21
N VAL A 504 -17.28 -36.20 20.00
CA VAL A 504 -16.79 -37.32 19.16
C VAL A 504 -15.64 -38.05 19.83
N LEU A 505 -14.63 -37.33 20.34
CA LEU A 505 -13.51 -37.93 21.05
C LEU A 505 -13.94 -38.69 22.32
N LYS A 506 -14.97 -38.21 23.02
CA LYS A 506 -15.55 -38.94 24.17
C LYS A 506 -16.23 -40.24 23.74
N ILE A 507 -16.95 -40.23 22.62
CA ILE A 507 -17.62 -41.42 22.07
C ILE A 507 -16.59 -42.46 21.62
N GLN A 508 -15.52 -42.05 20.93
CA GLN A 508 -14.44 -42.95 20.50
C GLN A 508 -13.75 -43.61 21.70
N LYS A 509 -13.36 -42.83 22.71
CA LYS A 509 -12.76 -43.36 23.96
C LYS A 509 -13.69 -44.31 24.70
N ALA A 510 -15.01 -44.08 24.68
CA ALA A 510 -15.98 -45.00 25.27
C ALA A 510 -16.07 -46.32 24.49
N LYS A 511 -16.03 -46.26 23.16
CA LYS A 511 -16.02 -47.44 22.27
C LYS A 511 -14.75 -48.28 22.44
N GLU A 512 -13.58 -47.65 22.52
CA GLU A 512 -12.29 -48.33 22.76
C GLU A 512 -12.28 -49.07 24.12
N LYS A 513 -12.79 -48.43 25.18
CA LYS A 513 -12.89 -49.06 26.51
C LYS A 513 -13.85 -50.25 26.57
N LEU A 514 -14.88 -50.26 25.72
CA LEU A 514 -15.78 -51.41 25.58
C LEU A 514 -15.09 -52.53 24.81
N ALA A 515 -14.38 -52.19 23.73
CA ALA A 515 -13.62 -53.16 22.94
C ALA A 515 -12.46 -53.82 23.71
N SER A 516 -11.86 -53.14 24.70
CA SER A 516 -10.82 -53.72 25.56
C SER A 516 -11.35 -54.57 26.72
N LYS A 517 -12.67 -54.61 26.93
CA LYS A 517 -13.34 -55.39 27.98
C LYS A 517 -14.01 -56.67 27.46
N SER A 518 -14.21 -56.76 26.15
CA SER A 518 -14.50 -58.00 25.43
C SER A 518 -13.19 -58.67 25.05
#